data_AF-A0A2V7YMT9-F1
#
_entry.id   AF-A0A2V7YMT9-F1
#
_cell.length_a   1.000
_cell.length_b   1.000
_cell.length_c   1.000
_cell.angle_alpha   90.00
_cell.angle_beta   90.00
_cell.angle_gamma   90.00
#
_symmetry.space_group_name_H-M   'P 1'
#
loop_
_entity.id
_entity.type
_entity.pdbx_description
1 polymer ?
#
loop_
_entity_poly.entity_id
_entity_poly.type
_entity_poly.pdbx_seq_one_letter_code
_entity_poly.pdbx_strand_id
1 'polypeptide(L)'
;AGALVVTFIYYWLQEGAFGATMGKAIIGVRVTRQDGSVPGLGSSAIRNAFRIVEGLPLYMPGFFVAAFSRGRRRIGDFAAQTFVLEHPVSVPERLTVLFLWLAGIGAAVWGAWVMCPTWFQFPLR
;
A
#
# COMPACT_ATOMS: atom_id res chain seq x y z
N ALA A 1 4.78 -10.45 -14.27
CA ALA A 1 5.87 -9.55 -13.83
C ALA A 1 5.40 -8.10 -13.65
N GLY A 2 4.80 -7.46 -14.68
CA GLY A 2 4.41 -6.04 -14.63
C GLY A 2 3.52 -5.63 -13.45
N ALA A 3 2.48 -6.42 -13.12
CA ALA A 3 1.58 -6.12 -12.00
C ALA A 3 2.32 -6.05 -10.64
N LEU A 4 3.26 -6.97 -10.38
CA LEU A 4 4.04 -6.99 -9.14
C LEU A 4 4.91 -5.73 -8.99
N VAL A 5 5.50 -5.27 -10.10
CA VAL A 5 6.33 -4.05 -10.13
C VAL A 5 5.49 -2.81 -9.85
N VAL A 6 4.33 -2.69 -10.51
CA VAL A 6 3.40 -1.58 -10.28
C VAL A 6 2.92 -1.55 -8.83
N THR A 7 2.51 -2.70 -8.30
CA THR A 7 2.08 -2.83 -6.91
C THR A 7 3.22 -2.48 -5.94
N PHE A 8 4.44 -2.93 -6.23
CA PHE A 8 5.62 -2.60 -5.42
C PHE A 8 5.87 -1.10 -5.39
N ILE A 9 5.90 -0.44 -6.54
CA ILE A 9 6.15 1.01 -6.65
C ILE A 9 5.04 1.79 -5.93
N TYR A 10 3.78 1.39 -6.10
CA TYR A 10 2.64 2.02 -5.43
C TYR A 10 2.80 2.00 -3.90
N TYR A 11 3.04 0.82 -3.31
CA TYR A 11 3.22 0.70 -1.87
C TYR A 11 4.50 1.40 -1.39
N TRP A 12 5.60 1.25 -2.14
CA TRP A 12 6.89 1.80 -1.76
C TRP A 12 6.87 3.33 -1.68
N LEU A 13 6.37 3.99 -2.73
CA LEU A 13 6.31 5.46 -2.79
C LEU A 13 5.34 6.01 -1.75
N GLN A 14 4.14 5.44 -1.64
CA GLN A 14 3.14 5.95 -0.70
C GLN A 14 3.58 5.79 0.76
N GLU A 15 4.03 4.59 1.15
CA GLU A 15 4.49 4.36 2.52
C GLU A 15 5.78 5.11 2.82
N GLY A 16 6.67 5.28 1.83
CA GLY A 16 7.92 6.01 2.02
C GLY A 16 7.74 7.52 2.17
N ALA A 17 6.84 8.12 1.38
CA ALA A 17 6.62 9.56 1.39
C ALA A 17 5.63 10.01 2.48
N PHE A 18 4.52 9.28 2.66
CA PHE A 18 3.43 9.70 3.54
C PHE A 18 3.30 8.85 4.80
N GLY A 19 4.09 7.78 4.93
CA GLY A 19 3.95 6.82 6.02
C GLY A 19 2.69 5.97 5.93
N ALA A 20 1.82 6.16 4.94
CA ALA A 20 0.60 5.38 4.79
C ALA A 20 0.25 5.25 3.31
N THR A 21 -0.35 4.11 2.93
CA THR A 21 -1.09 4.04 1.67
C THR A 21 -2.45 4.71 1.83
N MET A 22 -3.09 5.06 0.71
CA MET A 22 -4.43 5.66 0.73
C MET A 22 -5.42 4.81 1.54
N GLY A 23 -5.40 3.48 1.40
CA GLY A 23 -6.24 2.58 2.21
C GLY A 23 -5.91 2.60 3.72
N LYS A 24 -4.62 2.63 4.08
CA LYS A 24 -4.20 2.74 5.48
C LYS A 24 -4.59 4.10 6.09
N ALA A 25 -4.44 5.17 5.32
CA ALA A 25 -4.87 6.51 5.71
C ALA A 25 -6.38 6.59 5.91
N ILE A 26 -7.17 5.93 5.06
CA ILE A 26 -8.63 5.81 5.27
C ILE A 26 -8.92 5.07 6.58
N ILE A 27 -8.28 3.94 6.86
CA ILE A 27 -8.51 3.17 8.09
C ILE A 27 -8.04 3.94 9.34
N GLY A 28 -7.05 4.82 9.18
CA GLY A 28 -6.46 5.60 10.28
C GLY A 28 -5.29 4.88 10.94
N VAL A 29 -4.46 4.25 10.12
CA VAL A 29 -3.19 3.66 10.54
C VAL A 29 -2.06 4.25 9.71
N ARG A 30 -0.96 4.56 10.39
CA ARG A 30 0.25 5.09 9.77
C ARG A 30 1.46 4.25 10.17
N VAL A 31 2.37 4.07 9.24
CA VAL A 31 3.71 3.54 9.45
C VAL A 31 4.62 4.68 9.86
N THR A 32 5.29 4.51 10.99
CA THR A 32 6.28 5.45 11.50
C THR A 32 7.58 4.74 11.86
N ARG A 33 8.66 5.49 12.02
CA ARG A 33 9.87 5.03 12.72
C ARG A 33 9.68 5.14 14.25
N GLN A 34 10.68 4.72 15.01
CA GLN A 34 10.70 4.84 16.48
C GLN A 34 10.51 6.28 16.96
N ASP A 35 11.01 7.25 16.21
CA ASP A 35 10.91 8.69 16.49
C ASP A 35 9.57 9.31 16.04
N GLY A 36 8.64 8.52 15.50
CA GLY A 36 7.36 9.00 14.96
C GLY A 36 7.45 9.61 13.56
N SER A 37 8.65 9.73 12.98
CA SER A 37 8.83 10.25 11.63
C SER A 37 8.35 9.27 10.56
N VAL A 38 8.13 9.77 9.34
CA VAL A 38 7.83 8.91 8.19
C VAL A 38 9.03 7.98 7.92
N PRO A 39 8.78 6.72 7.51
CA PRO A 39 9.84 5.74 7.29
C PRO A 39 10.84 6.11 6.20
N GLY A 40 10.45 6.98 5.26
CA GLY A 40 11.28 7.34 4.12
C GLY A 40 11.37 6.23 3.08
N LEU A 41 11.92 6.56 1.91
CA LEU A 41 11.99 5.63 0.78
C LEU A 41 12.86 4.39 1.08
N GLY A 42 13.96 4.53 1.82
CA GLY A 42 14.85 3.41 2.15
C GLY A 42 14.18 2.35 3.02
N SER A 43 13.66 2.75 4.20
CA SER A 43 12.98 1.82 5.09
C SER A 43 11.70 1.26 4.45
N SER A 44 10.97 2.06 3.67
CA SER A 44 9.81 1.58 2.91
C SER A 44 10.19 0.52 1.88
N ALA A 45 11.31 0.70 1.15
CA ALA A 45 11.79 -0.27 0.16
C ALA A 45 12.10 -1.62 0.81
N ILE A 46 12.81 -1.61 1.94
CA ILE A 46 13.16 -2.84 2.68
C ILE A 46 11.89 -3.58 3.08
N ARG A 47 10.92 -2.89 3.70
CA ARG A 47 9.64 -3.49 4.11
C ARG A 47 8.89 -4.11 2.95
N ASN A 48 8.86 -3.40 1.82
CA ASN A 48 8.11 -3.85 0.67
C ASN A 48 8.85 -4.95 -0.11
N ALA A 49 10.18 -5.01 -0.04
CA ALA A 49 10.97 -6.10 -0.60
C ALA A 49 10.73 -7.38 0.19
N PHE A 50 10.76 -7.30 1.53
CA PHE A 50 10.33 -8.40 2.40
C PHE A 50 8.89 -8.81 2.13
N ARG A 51 8.02 -7.92 1.63
CA ARG A 51 6.63 -8.27 1.28
C ARG A 51 6.56 -9.21 0.09
N ILE A 52 7.43 -9.04 -0.91
CA ILE A 52 7.52 -9.94 -2.05
C ILE A 52 8.01 -11.31 -1.59
N VAL A 53 9.03 -11.33 -0.73
CA VAL A 53 9.60 -12.57 -0.17
C VAL A 53 8.58 -13.29 0.73
N GLU A 54 7.89 -12.58 1.62
CA GLU A 54 6.84 -13.12 2.49
C GLU A 54 5.57 -13.52 1.71
N GLY A 55 5.32 -12.90 0.55
CA GLY A 55 4.15 -13.17 -0.29
C GLY A 55 4.28 -14.40 -1.19
N LEU A 56 5.50 -14.85 -1.49
CA LEU A 56 5.76 -15.97 -2.41
C LEU A 56 5.51 -17.38 -1.82
N PRO A 57 5.65 -17.64 -0.50
CA PRO A 57 5.42 -18.97 0.06
C PRO A 57 4.26 -19.04 1.09
N LEU A 58 3.07 -18.49 0.79
CA LEU A 58 1.81 -18.57 1.57
C LEU A 58 1.48 -17.45 2.58
N TYR A 59 2.18 -16.30 2.63
CA TYR A 59 1.86 -15.20 3.58
C TYR A 59 1.88 -15.58 5.09
N MET A 60 2.07 -16.85 5.42
CA MET A 60 1.95 -17.41 6.76
C MET A 60 3.05 -16.98 7.72
N PRO A 61 4.34 -16.92 7.33
CA PRO A 61 5.40 -16.55 8.28
C PRO A 61 5.23 -15.11 8.78
N GLY A 62 4.96 -14.16 7.87
CA GLY A 62 4.70 -12.77 8.22
C GLY A 62 3.43 -12.60 9.04
N PHE A 63 2.39 -13.39 8.75
CA PHE A 63 1.15 -13.41 9.52
C PHE A 63 1.36 -13.95 10.94
N PHE A 64 2.05 -15.09 11.11
CA PHE A 64 2.32 -15.66 12.42
C PHE A 64 3.24 -14.76 13.26
N VAL A 65 4.28 -14.17 12.67
CA VAL A 65 5.15 -13.22 13.37
C VAL A 65 4.38 -11.97 13.80
N ALA A 66 3.47 -11.46 12.97
CA ALA A 66 2.59 -10.37 13.38
C ALA A 66 1.57 -10.82 14.45
N ALA A 67 1.02 -12.02 14.36
CA ALA A 67 0.02 -12.53 15.31
C ALA A 67 0.61 -12.81 16.70
N PHE A 68 1.85 -13.30 16.77
CA PHE A 68 2.51 -13.70 18.01
C PHE A 68 3.49 -12.67 18.58
N SER A 69 3.84 -11.60 17.85
CA SER A 69 4.71 -10.55 18.37
C SER A 69 3.96 -9.51 19.20
N ARG A 70 4.57 -9.06 20.31
CA ARG A 70 4.02 -8.05 21.24
C ARG A 70 3.81 -6.64 20.63
N GLY A 71 3.99 -6.47 19.33
CA GLY A 71 3.75 -5.20 18.63
C GLY A 71 3.04 -5.36 17.29
N ARG A 72 2.52 -6.55 16.96
CA ARG A 72 1.91 -6.87 15.66
C ARG A 72 2.77 -6.47 14.45
N ARG A 73 4.09 -6.62 14.59
CA ARG A 73 5.09 -6.27 13.57
C ARG A 73 5.44 -7.51 12.76
N ARG A 74 5.52 -7.37 11.43
CA ARG A 74 6.00 -8.43 10.52
C ARG A 74 7.53 -8.42 10.44
N ILE A 75 8.12 -9.44 9.82
CA ILE A 75 9.58 -9.58 9.66
C ILE A 75 10.15 -8.34 8.95
N GLY A 76 9.48 -7.87 7.90
CA GLY A 76 9.87 -6.64 7.20
C GLY A 76 9.86 -5.38 8.07
N ASP A 77 8.96 -5.28 9.06
CA ASP A 77 8.90 -4.14 9.98
C ASP A 77 10.02 -4.16 11.01
N PHE A 78 10.46 -5.35 11.43
CA PHE A 78 11.66 -5.51 12.26
C PHE A 78 12.91 -5.11 11.49
N ALA A 79 13.07 -5.61 10.26
CA ALA A 79 14.24 -5.31 9.42
C ALA A 79 14.36 -3.81 9.07
N ALA A 80 13.23 -3.13 8.88
CA ALA A 80 13.22 -1.71 8.55
C ALA A 80 13.07 -0.78 9.76
N GLN A 81 13.03 -1.33 10.97
CA GLN A 81 12.85 -0.60 12.23
C GLN A 81 11.62 0.33 12.25
N THR A 82 10.51 -0.11 11.65
CA THR A 82 9.26 0.63 11.57
C THR A 82 8.16 0.03 12.43
N PHE A 83 7.17 0.86 12.74
CA PHE A 83 6.00 0.56 13.57
C PHE A 83 4.75 0.96 12.82
N VAL A 84 3.65 0.22 13.04
CA VAL A 84 2.32 0.60 12.55
C VAL A 84 1.53 1.05 13.76
N LEU A 85 1.18 2.33 13.77
CA LEU A 85 0.45 2.96 14.86
C LEU A 85 -0.89 3.47 14.33
N GLU A 86 -1.88 3.46 15.22
CA GLU A 86 -3.15 4.13 14.95
C GLU A 86 -2.89 5.64 14.91
N HIS A 87 -3.34 6.26 13.82
CA HIS A 87 -3.31 7.69 13.63
C HIS A 87 -4.76 8.13 13.49
N PRO A 88 -5.39 8.69 14.54
CA PRO A 88 -6.76 9.15 14.45
C PRO A 88 -6.87 10.16 13.32
N VAL A 89 -7.75 9.89 12.36
CA VAL A 89 -7.98 10.73 11.18
C VAL A 89 -9.37 11.31 11.33
N SER A 90 -9.48 12.62 11.11
CA SER A 90 -10.78 13.27 11.15
C SER A 90 -11.66 12.80 9.99
N VAL A 91 -12.98 12.79 10.18
CA VAL A 91 -13.96 12.47 9.12
C VAL A 91 -13.71 13.24 7.82
N PRO A 92 -13.45 14.57 7.83
CA PRO A 92 -13.16 15.30 6.58
C PRO A 92 -11.87 14.86 5.90
N GLU A 93 -10.80 14.54 6.64
CA GLU A 93 -9.56 14.00 6.06
C GLU A 93 -9.79 12.62 5.44
N ARG A 94 -10.53 11.74 6.12
CA ARG A 94 -10.89 10.41 5.61
C ARG A 94 -11.70 10.53 4.31
N LEU A 95 -12.69 11.42 4.28
CA LEU A 95 -13.49 11.69 3.08
C LEU A 95 -12.65 12.27 1.94
N THR A 96 -11.69 13.14 2.25
CA THR A 96 -10.78 13.74 1.27
C THR A 96 -9.92 12.66 0.63
N VAL A 97 -9.28 11.80 1.43
CA VAL A 97 -8.45 10.70 0.93
C VAL A 97 -9.30 9.72 0.12
N LEU A 98 -10.52 9.39 0.58
CA LEU A 98 -11.44 8.52 -0.14
C LEU A 98 -11.85 9.11 -1.49
N PHE A 99 -12.19 10.39 -1.53
CA PHE A 99 -12.57 11.08 -2.76
C PHE A 99 -11.42 11.13 -3.77
N LEU A 100 -10.20 11.48 -3.31
CA LEU A 100 -9.00 11.44 -4.14
C LEU A 100 -8.71 10.03 -4.69
N TRP A 101 -8.93 9.01 -3.88
CA TRP A 101 -8.74 7.62 -4.29
C TRP A 101 -9.77 7.19 -5.36
N LEU A 102 -11.04 7.51 -5.15
CA LEU A 102 -12.12 7.23 -6.11
C LEU A 102 -11.95 8.01 -7.41
N ALA A 103 -11.54 9.29 -7.33
CA ALA A 103 -11.25 10.11 -8.51
C ALA A 103 -10.08 9.51 -9.32
N GLY A 104 -9.03 9.04 -8.65
CA GLY A 104 -7.90 8.36 -9.30
C GLY A 104 -8.32 7.07 -10.02
N ILE A 105 -9.18 6.25 -9.39
CA ILE A 105 -9.75 5.06 -10.03
C ILE A 105 -10.62 5.45 -11.22
N GLY A 106 -11.51 6.43 -11.05
CA GLY A 106 -12.38 6.92 -12.12
C GLY A 106 -11.58 7.42 -13.32
N ALA A 107 -10.51 8.17 -13.09
CA ALA A 107 -9.62 8.65 -14.15
C ALA A 107 -8.89 7.50 -14.85
N ALA A 108 -8.45 6.47 -14.11
CA ALA A 108 -7.81 5.29 -14.70
C ALA A 108 -8.79 4.47 -15.55
N VAL A 109 -10.02 4.24 -15.07
CA VAL A 109 -11.08 3.54 -15.82
C VAL A 109 -11.48 4.34 -17.06
N TRP A 110 -11.67 5.65 -16.92
CA TRP A 110 -11.94 6.55 -18.03
C TRP A 110 -10.80 6.53 -19.07
N GLY A 111 -9.55 6.64 -18.62
CA GLY A 111 -8.38 6.58 -19.49
C GLY A 111 -8.29 5.24 -20.24
N ALA A 112 -8.55 4.12 -19.56
CA ALA A 112 -8.61 2.80 -20.19
C ALA A 112 -9.76 2.69 -21.21
N TRP A 113 -10.92 3.28 -20.91
CA TRP A 113 -12.06 3.30 -21.83
C TRP A 113 -11.79 4.15 -23.07
N VAL A 114 -11.19 5.33 -22.90
CA VAL A 114 -10.82 6.23 -24.01
C VAL A 114 -9.68 5.66 -24.86
N MET A 115 -8.73 4.96 -24.24
CA MET A 115 -7.62 4.30 -24.96
C MET A 115 -8.01 2.92 -25.53
N CYS A 116 -9.21 2.41 -25.25
CA CYS A 116 -9.70 1.19 -25.89
C CYS A 116 -9.92 1.47 -27.37
N PRO A 117 -9.14 0.85 -28.28
CA PRO A 117 -9.25 1.17 -29.69
C PRO A 117 -10.55 0.61 -30.25
N THR A 118 -11.27 1.42 -31.02
CA THR A 118 -12.54 1.05 -31.67
C THR A 118 -12.44 -0.13 -32.65
N TRP A 119 -11.24 -0.64 -32.95
CA TRP A 119 -11.02 -1.85 -33.76
C TRP A 119 -11.12 -3.16 -32.97
N PHE A 120 -11.16 -3.14 -31.63
CA PHE A 120 -11.42 -4.33 -30.80
C PHE A 120 -12.92 -4.44 -30.51
N GLN A 121 -13.72 -4.58 -31.55
CA GLN A 121 -15.12 -5.00 -31.40
C GLN A 121 -15.13 -6.51 -31.17
N PHE A 122 -15.51 -6.95 -29.96
CA PHE A 122 -15.83 -8.34 -29.70
C PHE A 122 -16.84 -8.81 -30.76
N PRO A 123 -16.57 -9.87 -31.54
CA PRO A 123 -17.59 -10.46 -32.39
C PRO A 123 -18.57 -11.20 -31.47
N LEU A 124 -19.55 -10.47 -30.94
CA LEU A 124 -20.76 -11.07 -30.41
C LEU A 124 -21.48 -11.67 -31.61
N ARG A 125 -21.32 -13.00 -31.75
CA ARG A 125 -22.17 -13.82 -32.62
C ARG A 125 -23.59 -13.82 -32.09
#